data_AF-A0A8J4BQ34-F1
#
_entry.id   AF-A0A8J4BQ34-F1
#
_cell.length_a   1.000
_cell.length_b   1.000
_cell.length_c   1.000
_cell.angle_alpha   90.00
_cell.angle_beta   90.00
_cell.angle_gamma   90.00
#
_symmetry.space_group_name_H-M   'P 1'
#
loop_
_entity.id
_entity.type
_entity.pdbx_description
1 polymer ?
#
loop_
_entity_poly.entity_id
_entity_poly.type
_entity_poly.pdbx_seq_one_letter_code
_entity_poly.pdbx_strand_id
1 'polypeptide(L)'
;MSASRPKRGPVGLAAEALKEALVAKLQPGVKDSPINDGIFQAIKLVETFLNSYKESEADLEALKAQIKRIMLSQIAKGPQTKQGTASASAPGSSQQRRSHSASTSDWQQQHQQSPGPLRKVEADAASTSTGLPLYSRKSSRSVGSSSLDWTLPQRTLNHKAYVRNGDFGRMTLVQDDLARKAEAARQLQEAERRKATLAIVQEQMELVAKRKEEEREARRHAQMEMDEEVRQFQVAEEARLKAHREAQSSLRSFYAGQVQELQVRKQQEAEQRMRDHELERMRLSEEDRRERAKADHLARENAAQREHIKRALMTAMDEKAAAKAAAVEEEMRYNREYIKKMDADEAARKQAVTKRQERMRLAFERGGGEALQASLEEQERLEAARAARLAAEVEAKTLERERRERERRKKMADDALRELDDQVAAREAERRAAAEEEERRRQEAREAEAEARRQREAEKAARRRAQAEAREAQKAAMAEEHRRRYNEYREPFEERYKWLHAGPLSGTQRAFNNLAVPEGKAAVLASMDL
;
A
#
# COMPACT_ATOMS: atom_id res chain seq x y z
N MET A 1 -55.61 6.57 3.80
CA MET A 1 -56.08 6.61 5.20
C MET A 1 -54.94 7.15 6.06
N SER A 2 -54.94 8.45 6.33
CA SER A 2 -53.94 9.13 7.16
C SER A 2 -54.37 9.10 8.62
N ALA A 3 -53.88 8.11 9.37
CA ALA A 3 -54.07 8.07 10.81
C ALA A 3 -53.45 9.34 11.45
N SER A 4 -54.29 10.16 12.09
CA SER A 4 -53.87 11.32 12.87
C SER A 4 -52.89 10.87 13.96
N ARG A 5 -51.60 11.19 13.77
CA ARG A 5 -50.58 10.91 14.79
C ARG A 5 -50.96 11.64 16.09
N PRO A 6 -50.92 10.97 17.25
CA PRO A 6 -51.14 11.63 18.53
C PRO A 6 -50.14 12.76 18.71
N LYS A 7 -50.59 13.91 19.23
CA LYS A 7 -49.73 15.06 19.55
C LYS A 7 -48.66 14.58 20.56
N ARG A 8 -47.40 14.59 20.14
CA ARG A 8 -46.25 14.15 20.95
C ARG A 8 -45.83 15.23 21.95
N GLY A 9 -45.35 14.82 23.11
CA GLY A 9 -44.77 15.71 24.11
C GLY A 9 -43.41 16.30 23.68
N PRO A 10 -42.81 17.19 24.49
CA PRO A 10 -41.56 17.89 24.14
C PRO A 10 -40.39 16.94 23.87
N VAL A 11 -40.32 15.81 24.59
CA VAL A 11 -39.31 14.77 24.38
C VAL A 11 -39.50 14.06 23.03
N GLY A 12 -40.75 13.79 22.66
CA GLY A 12 -41.09 13.19 21.36
C GLY A 12 -40.79 14.12 20.19
N LEU A 13 -41.02 15.43 20.35
CA LEU A 13 -40.65 16.46 19.35
C LEU A 13 -39.14 16.58 19.20
N ALA A 14 -38.38 16.55 20.31
CA ALA A 14 -36.93 16.57 20.27
C ALA A 14 -36.34 15.32 19.58
N ALA A 15 -36.95 14.15 19.77
CA ALA A 15 -36.58 12.93 19.08
C ALA A 15 -36.94 12.96 17.59
N GLU A 16 -38.08 13.57 17.19
CA GLU A 16 -38.41 13.80 15.78
C GLU A 16 -37.43 14.76 15.11
N ALA A 17 -37.08 15.86 15.77
CA ALA A 17 -36.06 16.79 15.25
C ALA A 17 -34.68 16.10 15.11
N LEU A 18 -34.33 15.20 16.03
CA LEU A 18 -33.11 14.39 15.92
C LEU A 18 -33.16 13.43 14.72
N LYS A 19 -34.32 12.82 14.46
CA LYS A 19 -34.53 11.98 13.28
C LYS A 19 -34.36 12.78 11.99
N GLU A 20 -35.00 13.95 11.91
CA GLU A 20 -34.90 14.83 10.73
C GLU A 20 -33.46 15.29 10.49
N ALA A 21 -32.74 15.66 11.55
CA ALA A 21 -31.33 16.04 11.45
C ALA A 21 -30.44 14.87 10.96
N LEU A 22 -30.75 13.63 11.34
CA LEU A 22 -30.05 12.44 10.84
C LEU A 22 -30.39 12.15 9.37
N VAL A 23 -31.65 12.28 8.98
CA VAL A 23 -32.09 12.12 7.59
C VAL A 23 -31.44 13.18 6.69
N ALA A 24 -31.35 14.42 7.14
CA ALA A 24 -30.68 15.50 6.39
C ALA A 24 -29.17 15.26 6.19
N LYS A 25 -28.54 14.42 7.05
CA LYS A 25 -27.12 14.05 6.93
C LYS A 25 -26.88 12.85 6.03
N LEU A 26 -27.92 12.16 5.55
CA LEU A 26 -27.76 11.10 4.54
C LEU A 26 -27.31 11.74 3.22
N GLN A 27 -26.16 11.32 2.70
CA GLN A 27 -25.69 11.75 1.39
C GLN A 27 -26.39 10.95 0.28
N PRO A 28 -27.22 11.56 -0.57
CA PRO A 28 -27.87 10.86 -1.68
C PRO A 28 -26.83 10.42 -2.71
N GLY A 29 -26.80 9.12 -3.05
CA GLY A 29 -25.94 8.57 -4.10
C GLY A 29 -24.79 7.67 -3.63
N VAL A 30 -24.49 7.60 -2.33
CA VAL A 30 -23.41 6.76 -1.78
C VAL A 30 -23.99 5.63 -0.93
N LYS A 31 -24.63 4.63 -1.57
CA LYS A 31 -25.34 3.55 -0.87
C LYS A 31 -24.45 2.66 0.00
N ASP A 32 -23.14 2.62 -0.27
CA ASP A 32 -22.19 1.72 0.40
C ASP A 32 -21.21 2.43 1.37
N SER A 33 -21.54 3.64 1.84
CA SER A 33 -20.70 4.34 2.82
C SER A 33 -20.95 3.80 4.25
N PRO A 34 -19.90 3.40 5.01
CA PRO A 34 -20.05 2.98 6.41
C PRO A 34 -20.65 4.08 7.30
N ILE A 35 -20.53 5.35 6.88
CA ILE A 35 -21.17 6.50 7.53
C ILE A 35 -22.68 6.47 7.31
N ASN A 36 -23.15 6.17 6.09
CA ASN A 36 -24.58 6.06 5.80
C ASN A 36 -25.19 4.87 6.55
N ASP A 37 -24.50 3.73 6.65
CA ASP A 37 -24.93 2.60 7.49
C ASP A 37 -25.09 2.99 8.96
N GLY A 38 -24.15 3.78 9.50
CA GLY A 38 -24.24 4.35 10.84
C GLY A 38 -25.45 5.25 11.03
N ILE A 39 -25.73 6.11 10.05
CA ILE A 39 -26.87 7.02 10.08
C ILE A 39 -28.20 6.23 9.99
N PHE A 40 -28.29 5.20 9.14
CA PHE A 40 -29.48 4.34 9.06
C PHE A 40 -29.74 3.59 10.38
N GLN A 41 -28.69 3.07 11.03
CA GLN A 41 -28.82 2.44 12.35
C GLN A 41 -29.29 3.45 13.41
N ALA A 42 -28.76 4.67 13.39
CA ALA A 42 -29.17 5.74 14.30
C ALA A 42 -30.65 6.14 14.07
N ILE A 43 -31.09 6.28 12.82
CA ILE A 43 -32.48 6.57 12.47
C ILE A 43 -33.40 5.46 13.01
N LYS A 44 -33.02 4.19 12.83
CA LYS A 44 -33.79 3.05 13.32
C LYS A 44 -33.93 3.07 14.85
N LEU A 45 -32.87 3.45 15.57
CA LEU A 45 -32.94 3.61 17.03
C LEU A 45 -33.90 4.73 17.45
N VAL A 46 -33.86 5.86 16.77
CA VAL A 46 -34.79 6.96 17.02
C VAL A 46 -36.23 6.53 16.71
N GLU A 47 -36.46 5.77 15.64
CA GLU A 47 -37.78 5.21 15.33
C GLU A 47 -38.26 4.22 16.40
N THR A 48 -37.40 3.34 16.90
CA THR A 48 -37.77 2.44 18.00
C THR A 48 -38.10 3.20 19.28
N PHE A 49 -37.37 4.27 19.59
CA PHE A 49 -37.67 5.15 20.72
C PHE A 49 -39.03 5.83 20.54
N LEU A 50 -39.27 6.44 19.38
CA LEU A 50 -40.52 7.10 19.03
C LEU A 50 -41.74 6.17 19.00
N ASN A 51 -41.53 4.87 18.71
CA ASN A 51 -42.56 3.85 18.74
C ASN A 51 -42.79 3.26 20.14
N SER A 52 -41.83 3.41 21.06
CA SER A 52 -41.92 2.88 22.42
C SER A 52 -42.77 3.73 23.38
N TYR A 53 -43.21 4.93 22.96
CA TYR A 53 -44.00 5.90 23.74
C TYR A 53 -43.39 6.30 25.09
N LYS A 54 -42.08 6.08 25.30
CA LYS A 54 -41.37 6.50 26.51
C LYS A 54 -40.91 7.95 26.37
N GLU A 55 -41.61 8.87 27.02
CA GLU A 55 -41.26 10.31 27.04
C GLU A 55 -40.38 10.67 28.26
N SER A 56 -39.36 9.84 28.55
CA SER A 56 -38.39 10.13 29.62
C SER A 56 -37.19 10.91 29.07
N GLU A 57 -36.81 12.01 29.73
CA GLU A 57 -35.61 12.78 29.37
C GLU A 57 -34.33 11.94 29.53
N ALA A 58 -34.27 11.07 30.55
CA ALA A 58 -33.13 10.18 30.76
C ALA A 58 -32.96 9.17 29.60
N ASP A 59 -34.07 8.66 29.05
CA ASP A 59 -34.02 7.74 27.91
C ASP A 59 -33.63 8.48 26.61
N LEU A 60 -34.03 9.76 26.47
CA LEU A 60 -33.60 10.61 25.35
C LEU A 60 -32.08 10.89 25.41
N GLU A 61 -31.52 11.14 26.59
CA GLU A 61 -30.08 11.30 26.77
C GLU A 61 -29.32 10.00 26.49
N ALA A 62 -29.82 8.86 26.96
CA ALA A 62 -29.28 7.55 26.64
C ALA A 62 -29.28 7.27 25.12
N LEU A 63 -30.37 7.62 24.43
CA LEU A 63 -30.49 7.53 22.98
C LEU A 63 -29.45 8.40 22.27
N LYS A 64 -29.29 9.67 22.69
CA LYS A 64 -28.27 10.58 22.13
C LYS A 64 -26.86 10.03 22.33
N ALA A 65 -26.55 9.47 23.50
CA ALA A 65 -25.27 8.86 23.79
C ALA A 65 -25.01 7.61 22.92
N GLN A 66 -26.03 6.78 22.71
CA GLN A 66 -25.93 5.59 21.85
C GLN A 66 -25.71 5.96 20.38
N ILE A 67 -26.43 6.97 19.87
CA ILE A 67 -26.24 7.51 18.52
C ILE A 67 -24.83 8.07 18.36
N LYS A 68 -24.34 8.85 19.34
CA LYS A 68 -22.97 9.39 19.32
C LYS A 68 -21.93 8.28 19.27
N ARG A 69 -22.12 7.19 20.03
CA ARG A 69 -21.24 6.01 20.01
C ARG A 69 -21.22 5.33 18.64
N ILE A 70 -22.39 5.13 18.02
CA ILE A 70 -22.50 4.55 16.67
C ILE A 70 -21.77 5.43 15.65
N MET A 71 -22.04 6.73 15.65
CA MET A 71 -21.40 7.67 14.73
C MET A 71 -19.88 7.70 14.88
N LEU A 72 -19.37 7.75 16.12
CA LEU A 72 -17.92 7.70 16.37
C LEU A 72 -17.29 6.37 15.96
N SER A 73 -17.99 5.25 16.15
CA SER A 73 -17.50 3.93 15.74
C SER A 73 -17.39 3.79 14.22
N GLN A 74 -18.25 4.45 13.46
CA GLN A 74 -18.23 4.43 11.99
C GLN A 74 -17.20 5.40 11.41
N ILE A 75 -16.90 6.51 12.10
CA ILE A 75 -15.79 7.39 11.74
C ILE A 75 -14.44 6.70 12.02
N ALA A 76 -14.33 5.94 13.10
CA ALA A 76 -13.13 5.16 13.41
C ALA A 76 -12.91 3.98 12.46
N LYS A 77 -14.01 3.40 11.93
CA LYS A 77 -13.99 2.43 10.82
C LYS A 77 -13.91 3.17 9.48
N GLY A 78 -12.77 3.81 9.21
CA GLY A 78 -12.47 4.37 7.89
C GLY A 78 -12.67 3.33 6.76
N PRO A 79 -12.74 3.77 5.49
CA PRO A 79 -13.16 2.93 4.37
C PRO A 79 -12.23 1.72 4.21
N GLN A 80 -12.68 0.56 4.69
CA GLN A 80 -12.13 -0.71 4.26
C GLN A 80 -12.72 -1.00 2.89
N THR A 81 -11.96 -0.60 1.86
CA THR A 81 -12.09 -1.18 0.53
C THR A 81 -12.09 -2.70 0.69
N LYS A 82 -13.23 -3.33 0.36
CA LYS A 82 -13.29 -4.77 0.10
C LYS A 82 -12.40 -5.05 -1.11
N GLN A 83 -11.10 -5.23 -0.88
CA GLN A 83 -10.22 -5.90 -1.81
C GLN A 83 -10.61 -7.38 -1.78
N GLY A 84 -11.37 -7.77 -2.80
CA GLY A 84 -11.41 -9.16 -3.23
C GLY A 84 -9.98 -9.64 -3.46
N THR A 85 -9.78 -10.90 -3.08
CA THR A 85 -8.63 -11.74 -3.43
C THR A 85 -8.20 -11.52 -4.88
N ALA A 86 -7.13 -10.75 -5.08
CA ALA A 86 -6.37 -10.74 -6.32
C ALA A 86 -4.89 -10.71 -5.97
N SER A 87 -4.25 -11.81 -6.35
CA SER A 87 -2.84 -12.11 -6.25
C SER A 87 -1.95 -11.06 -6.94
N ALA A 88 -0.78 -10.87 -6.34
CA ALA A 88 0.48 -10.44 -6.94
C ALA A 88 0.58 -9.01 -7.53
N SER A 89 1.45 -8.21 -6.90
CA SER A 89 2.77 -7.85 -7.44
C SER A 89 3.18 -6.47 -6.91
N ALA A 90 4.28 -6.41 -6.17
CA ALA A 90 5.00 -5.17 -5.92
C ALA A 90 5.58 -4.62 -7.24
N PRO A 91 5.78 -3.30 -7.32
CA PRO A 91 7.13 -2.77 -7.10
C PRO A 91 7.07 -1.56 -6.13
N GLY A 92 8.02 -1.34 -5.22
CA GLY A 92 9.42 -1.08 -5.54
C GLY A 92 9.61 0.42 -5.82
N SER A 93 9.78 1.23 -4.78
CA SER A 93 10.29 2.61 -4.87
C SER A 93 10.99 2.93 -3.53
N SER A 94 12.32 2.95 -3.50
CA SER A 94 13.25 3.97 -3.99
C SER A 94 13.56 5.02 -2.93
N GLN A 95 14.84 5.03 -2.57
CA GLN A 95 15.55 6.04 -1.81
C GLN A 95 15.13 7.48 -2.15
N GLN A 96 14.98 8.31 -1.12
CA GLN A 96 15.44 9.69 -1.20
C GLN A 96 16.09 10.11 0.11
N ARG A 97 17.42 10.21 0.04
CA ARG A 97 18.30 10.85 1.01
C ARG A 97 18.02 12.36 1.02
N ARG A 98 17.94 12.96 2.21
CA ARG A 98 18.43 14.32 2.44
C ARG A 98 19.43 14.30 3.59
N SER A 99 20.54 14.94 3.30
CA SER A 99 21.79 15.11 4.03
C SER A 99 21.66 15.96 5.29
N HIS A 100 22.31 15.54 6.38
CA HIS A 100 23.04 16.44 7.25
C HIS A 100 24.33 15.78 7.77
N SER A 101 25.40 16.52 7.60
CA SER A 101 26.77 16.32 8.05
C SER A 101 26.90 16.40 9.56
N ALA A 102 27.71 15.52 10.16
CA ALA A 102 28.92 15.90 10.91
C ALA A 102 29.52 14.70 11.64
N SER A 103 30.85 14.70 11.66
CA SER A 103 31.71 14.23 12.75
C SER A 103 32.13 12.75 12.80
N THR A 104 33.44 12.58 12.57
CA THR A 104 34.39 11.74 13.33
C THR A 104 34.12 10.24 13.39
N SER A 105 34.97 9.43 12.74
CA SER A 105 36.23 8.95 13.33
C SER A 105 36.84 7.80 12.51
N ASP A 106 38.17 7.84 12.45
CA ASP A 106 39.14 6.81 12.02
C ASP A 106 38.76 5.35 12.32
N TRP A 107 39.13 4.46 11.39
CA TRP A 107 39.73 3.11 11.52
C TRP A 107 39.78 2.57 10.07
N GLN A 108 40.87 2.73 9.31
CA GLN A 108 42.10 1.92 9.29
C GLN A 108 41.85 0.41 9.09
N GLN A 109 42.03 -0.07 7.84
CA GLN A 109 42.78 -1.27 7.41
C GLN A 109 42.30 -1.69 5.99
N GLN A 110 43.06 -1.42 4.93
CA GLN A 110 44.11 -2.27 4.35
C GLN A 110 43.66 -3.68 3.93
N HIS A 111 43.55 -3.91 2.61
CA HIS A 111 44.36 -4.85 1.79
C HIS A 111 43.66 -4.99 0.41
N GLN A 112 44.37 -4.65 -0.69
CA GLN A 112 44.96 -5.58 -1.68
C GLN A 112 43.93 -6.47 -2.38
N GLN A 113 43.90 -6.71 -3.70
CA GLN A 113 44.79 -6.44 -4.82
C GLN A 113 43.95 -6.69 -6.10
N SER A 114 44.08 -5.78 -7.07
CA SER A 114 44.36 -5.96 -8.50
C SER A 114 43.63 -6.99 -9.42
N PRO A 115 43.61 -6.71 -10.74
CA PRO A 115 42.55 -7.12 -11.67
C PRO A 115 43.03 -8.07 -12.79
N GLY A 116 42.10 -8.60 -13.60
CA GLY A 116 42.46 -9.34 -14.81
C GLY A 116 41.27 -9.72 -15.72
N PRO A 117 41.15 -9.13 -16.92
CA PRO A 117 40.19 -9.49 -17.97
C PRO A 117 40.83 -10.39 -19.05
N LEU A 118 40.00 -11.01 -19.91
CA LEU A 118 40.21 -11.33 -21.34
C LEU A 118 39.61 -12.70 -21.74
N ARG A 119 38.64 -12.70 -22.65
CA ARG A 119 38.79 -13.38 -23.94
C ARG A 119 37.80 -12.84 -24.97
N LYS A 120 38.36 -12.63 -26.17
CA LYS A 120 37.86 -12.01 -27.40
C LYS A 120 38.19 -13.06 -28.49
N VAL A 121 37.30 -13.40 -29.43
CA VAL A 121 37.34 -13.10 -30.89
C VAL A 121 36.72 -14.35 -31.58
N GLU A 122 35.57 -14.22 -32.27
CA GLU A 122 35.35 -14.27 -33.76
C GLU A 122 35.76 -15.61 -34.42
N ALA A 123 34.88 -16.37 -35.08
CA ALA A 123 34.16 -16.20 -36.37
C ALA A 123 34.90 -16.80 -37.59
N ASP A 124 34.07 -17.30 -38.52
CA ASP A 124 34.29 -17.60 -39.95
C ASP A 124 34.82 -18.99 -40.43
N ALA A 125 33.86 -19.75 -40.99
CA ALA A 125 33.68 -20.09 -42.43
C ALA A 125 34.70 -20.92 -43.25
N ALA A 126 34.09 -21.83 -44.05
CA ALA A 126 34.51 -22.48 -45.32
C ALA A 126 35.72 -23.47 -45.26
N SER A 127 35.63 -24.74 -45.69
CA SER A 127 35.23 -25.34 -46.98
C SER A 127 36.12 -24.95 -48.18
N THR A 128 37.23 -25.67 -48.40
CA THR A 128 37.73 -25.97 -49.76
C THR A 128 38.56 -27.26 -49.80
N SER A 129 38.35 -27.98 -50.89
CA SER A 129 38.99 -29.20 -51.37
C SER A 129 40.45 -29.05 -51.79
N THR A 130 41.21 -30.14 -51.70
CA THR A 130 42.40 -30.58 -52.48
C THR A 130 42.61 -32.05 -52.08
N GLY A 131 43.00 -33.04 -52.89
CA GLY A 131 43.56 -33.11 -54.23
C GLY A 131 44.60 -34.24 -54.25
N LEU A 132 44.40 -35.22 -55.16
CA LEU A 132 45.35 -36.20 -55.73
C LEU A 132 45.72 -37.50 -54.99
N PRO A 133 45.58 -38.67 -55.67
CA PRO A 133 46.21 -39.93 -55.33
C PRO A 133 47.39 -40.27 -56.27
N LEU A 134 48.40 -40.96 -55.73
CA LEU A 134 49.50 -41.60 -56.46
C LEU A 134 49.52 -43.07 -56.04
N TYR A 135 49.33 -44.01 -56.96
CA TYR A 135 50.16 -45.23 -57.09
C TYR A 135 49.87 -45.91 -58.43
N SER A 136 50.96 -46.12 -59.17
CA SER A 136 51.06 -46.80 -60.47
C SER A 136 51.91 -48.06 -60.28
N ARG A 137 51.50 -49.19 -60.87
CA ARG A 137 52.43 -50.28 -61.23
C ARG A 137 51.92 -51.15 -62.39
N LYS A 138 52.44 -50.79 -63.57
CA LYS A 138 52.86 -51.59 -64.74
C LYS A 138 52.47 -53.08 -64.83
N SER A 139 51.95 -53.48 -66.00
CA SER A 139 52.58 -54.53 -66.83
C SER A 139 52.05 -54.48 -68.27
N SER A 140 52.95 -54.44 -69.23
CA SER A 140 52.73 -54.54 -70.67
C SER A 140 53.73 -55.54 -71.22
N ARG A 141 53.30 -56.43 -72.15
CA ARG A 141 54.04 -56.80 -73.36
C ARG A 141 53.29 -57.77 -74.26
N SER A 142 53.52 -57.56 -75.55
CA SER A 142 52.99 -58.18 -76.75
C SER A 142 54.09 -58.97 -77.49
N VAL A 143 53.66 -59.62 -78.59
CA VAL A 143 54.41 -60.08 -79.78
C VAL A 143 55.00 -61.51 -79.76
N GLY A 144 54.58 -62.29 -80.76
CA GLY A 144 55.27 -63.49 -81.26
C GLY A 144 54.64 -63.97 -82.58
N SER A 145 55.32 -63.72 -83.71
CA SER A 145 54.95 -64.10 -85.09
C SER A 145 56.19 -64.68 -85.79
N SER A 146 56.03 -65.85 -86.47
CA SER A 146 56.84 -66.44 -87.59
C SER A 146 58.36 -66.66 -87.35
N SER A 147 59.11 -67.63 -87.90
CA SER A 147 59.10 -68.36 -89.18
C SER A 147 60.00 -69.62 -89.11
N LEU A 148 59.81 -70.54 -90.05
CA LEU A 148 60.62 -71.74 -90.37
C LEU A 148 62.14 -71.49 -90.49
N ASP A 149 62.96 -72.52 -90.23
CA ASP A 149 64.00 -72.92 -91.19
C ASP A 149 64.43 -74.41 -91.06
N TRP A 150 64.86 -74.96 -92.21
CA TRP A 150 65.10 -76.38 -92.53
C TRP A 150 66.53 -76.84 -92.24
N THR A 151 66.76 -78.15 -92.08
CA THR A 151 67.79 -78.93 -92.82
C THR A 151 67.79 -80.43 -92.48
N LEU A 152 67.62 -81.26 -93.51
CA LEU A 152 67.84 -82.71 -93.53
C LEU A 152 69.33 -83.08 -93.44
N PRO A 153 69.65 -84.37 -93.22
CA PRO A 153 70.58 -85.04 -94.13
C PRO A 153 69.98 -86.25 -94.86
N GLN A 154 70.44 -86.35 -96.10
CA GLN A 154 70.27 -87.39 -97.11
C GLN A 154 70.72 -88.79 -96.64
N ARG A 155 69.94 -89.83 -97.00
CA ARG A 155 70.37 -90.92 -97.91
C ARG A 155 69.31 -92.04 -98.02
N THR A 156 69.11 -92.50 -99.26
CA THR A 156 68.32 -93.66 -99.75
C THR A 156 66.79 -93.46 -99.79
N LEU A 157 66.03 -93.80 -100.83
CA LEU A 157 66.25 -94.61 -102.03
C LEU A 157 65.18 -94.28 -103.10
N ASN A 158 65.59 -94.42 -104.37
CA ASN A 158 64.76 -94.34 -105.57
C ASN A 158 63.69 -95.43 -105.63
N HIS A 159 62.49 -95.10 -106.12
CA HIS A 159 61.79 -95.78 -107.24
C HIS A 159 60.30 -95.42 -107.24
N LYS A 160 59.85 -94.76 -108.32
CA LYS A 160 58.58 -94.93 -109.04
C LYS A 160 58.29 -93.67 -109.87
N ALA A 161 59.13 -93.47 -110.89
CA ALA A 161 58.66 -92.88 -112.13
C ALA A 161 57.75 -93.91 -112.82
N TYR A 162 56.79 -93.43 -113.62
CA TYR A 162 55.81 -94.19 -114.43
C TYR A 162 54.45 -94.52 -113.80
N VAL A 163 53.72 -93.52 -113.28
CA VAL A 163 52.25 -93.40 -113.46
C VAL A 163 51.88 -91.90 -113.40
N ARG A 164 52.13 -91.13 -114.46
CA ARG A 164 51.82 -89.68 -114.47
C ARG A 164 50.80 -89.21 -115.50
N ASN A 165 50.34 -90.08 -116.39
CA ASN A 165 49.41 -89.72 -117.47
C ASN A 165 48.24 -90.70 -117.56
N GLY A 166 47.40 -90.77 -116.51
CA GLY A 166 46.13 -91.49 -116.52
C GLY A 166 45.00 -90.59 -116.02
N ASP A 167 43.79 -90.75 -116.58
CA ASP A 167 42.61 -89.89 -116.37
C ASP A 167 42.19 -89.70 -114.90
N PHE A 168 42.66 -90.54 -113.99
CA PHE A 168 42.46 -90.38 -112.55
C PHE A 168 43.12 -89.12 -111.96
N GLY A 169 44.27 -88.68 -112.48
CA GLY A 169 45.00 -87.52 -111.94
C GLY A 169 44.32 -86.17 -112.21
N ARG A 170 43.52 -86.07 -113.29
CA ARG A 170 42.72 -84.87 -113.58
C ARG A 170 41.47 -84.80 -112.71
N MET A 171 40.85 -85.95 -112.40
CA MET A 171 39.66 -86.02 -111.56
C MET A 171 39.96 -85.65 -110.10
N THR A 172 41.13 -86.04 -109.57
CA THR A 172 41.58 -85.61 -108.23
C THR A 172 41.83 -84.11 -108.13
N LEU A 173 42.39 -83.46 -109.17
CA LEU A 173 42.59 -82.02 -109.18
C LEU A 173 41.26 -81.23 -109.21
N VAL A 174 40.26 -81.71 -109.95
CA VAL A 174 38.93 -81.10 -109.97
C VAL A 174 38.20 -81.28 -108.63
N GLN A 175 38.38 -82.43 -107.97
CA GLN A 175 37.82 -82.68 -106.63
C GLN A 175 38.49 -81.81 -105.57
N ASP A 176 39.81 -81.62 -105.62
CA ASP A 176 40.53 -80.73 -104.71
C ASP A 176 40.15 -79.25 -104.94
N ASP A 177 39.95 -78.81 -106.19
CA ASP A 177 39.50 -77.45 -106.48
C ASP A 177 38.05 -77.21 -106.02
N LEU A 178 37.17 -78.21 -106.11
CA LEU A 178 35.82 -78.15 -105.54
C LEU A 178 35.84 -78.14 -104.01
N ALA A 179 36.73 -78.92 -103.38
CA ALA A 179 36.91 -78.93 -101.93
C ALA A 179 37.42 -77.57 -101.42
N ARG A 180 38.41 -76.97 -102.09
CA ARG A 180 38.91 -75.62 -101.75
C ARG A 180 37.86 -74.53 -101.92
N LYS A 181 37.05 -74.60 -102.97
CA LYS A 181 35.92 -73.67 -103.15
C LYS A 181 34.83 -73.86 -102.09
N ALA A 182 34.56 -75.10 -101.68
CA ALA A 182 33.62 -75.39 -100.60
C ALA A 182 34.14 -74.92 -99.22
N GLU A 183 35.43 -75.07 -98.95
CA GLU A 183 36.06 -74.54 -97.72
C GLU A 183 36.08 -73.00 -97.70
N ALA A 184 36.39 -72.35 -98.82
CA ALA A 184 36.33 -70.89 -98.94
C ALA A 184 34.89 -70.37 -98.73
N ALA A 185 33.88 -71.07 -99.25
CA ALA A 185 32.47 -70.73 -99.01
C ALA A 185 32.08 -70.92 -97.53
N ARG A 186 32.57 -71.95 -96.85
CA ARG A 186 32.35 -72.14 -95.40
C ARG A 186 32.99 -71.04 -94.58
N GLN A 187 34.22 -70.62 -94.92
CA GLN A 187 34.89 -69.53 -94.20
C GLN A 187 34.18 -68.18 -94.37
N LEU A 188 33.64 -67.90 -95.56
CA LEU A 188 32.80 -66.70 -95.77
C LEU A 188 31.52 -66.76 -94.95
N GLN A 189 30.82 -67.89 -94.92
CA GLN A 189 29.62 -68.07 -94.09
C GLN A 189 29.92 -67.97 -92.59
N GLU A 190 31.06 -68.49 -92.12
CA GLU A 190 31.48 -68.34 -90.73
C GLU A 190 31.85 -66.90 -90.37
N ALA A 191 32.52 -66.18 -91.29
CA ALA A 191 32.81 -64.77 -91.12
C ALA A 191 31.53 -63.92 -91.09
N GLU A 192 30.54 -64.24 -91.92
CA GLU A 192 29.22 -63.61 -91.91
C GLU A 192 28.45 -63.89 -90.61
N ARG A 193 28.47 -65.13 -90.11
CA ARG A 193 27.89 -65.48 -88.80
C ARG A 193 28.56 -64.74 -87.64
N ARG A 194 29.89 -64.59 -87.67
CA ARG A 194 30.64 -63.81 -86.67
C ARG A 194 30.32 -62.32 -86.73
N LYS A 195 30.18 -61.76 -87.93
CA LYS A 195 29.73 -60.37 -88.11
C LYS A 195 28.30 -60.17 -87.60
N ALA A 196 27.39 -61.08 -87.90
CA ALA A 196 26.01 -61.02 -87.42
C ALA A 196 25.91 -61.12 -85.89
N THR A 197 26.69 -62.02 -85.26
CA THR A 197 26.70 -62.14 -83.79
C THR A 197 27.31 -60.93 -83.10
N LEU A 198 28.37 -60.33 -83.66
CA LEU A 198 28.93 -59.08 -83.13
C LEU A 198 27.96 -57.90 -83.27
N ALA A 199 27.21 -57.82 -84.36
CA ALA A 199 26.18 -56.79 -84.54
C ALA A 199 25.07 -56.90 -83.48
N ILE A 200 24.58 -58.12 -83.20
CA ILE A 200 23.58 -58.35 -82.14
C ILE A 200 24.12 -57.95 -80.76
N VAL A 201 25.39 -58.26 -80.46
CA VAL A 201 26.01 -57.87 -79.18
C VAL A 201 26.20 -56.36 -79.09
N GLN A 202 26.57 -55.70 -80.18
CA GLN A 202 26.66 -54.22 -80.23
C GLN A 202 25.29 -53.57 -80.00
N GLU A 203 24.24 -54.07 -80.64
CA GLU A 203 22.87 -53.60 -80.42
C GLU A 203 22.42 -53.79 -78.96
N GLN A 204 22.76 -54.91 -78.33
CA GLN A 204 22.47 -55.13 -76.91
C GLN A 204 23.23 -54.17 -75.98
N MET A 205 24.49 -53.86 -76.30
CA MET A 205 25.28 -52.89 -75.54
C MET A 205 24.74 -51.47 -75.69
N GLU A 206 24.30 -51.08 -76.89
CA GLU A 206 23.67 -49.79 -77.14
C GLU A 206 22.32 -49.67 -76.42
N LEU A 207 21.51 -50.73 -76.37
CA LEU A 207 20.26 -50.76 -75.60
C LEU A 207 20.52 -50.62 -74.10
N VAL A 208 21.57 -51.26 -73.57
CA VAL A 208 21.97 -51.11 -72.16
C VAL A 208 22.52 -49.71 -71.89
N ALA A 209 23.26 -49.12 -72.82
CA ALA A 209 23.76 -47.75 -72.72
C ALA A 209 22.60 -46.74 -72.68
N LYS A 210 21.64 -46.86 -73.61
CA LYS A 210 20.42 -46.03 -73.63
C LYS A 210 19.61 -46.15 -72.34
N ARG A 211 19.38 -47.37 -71.85
CA ARG A 211 18.71 -47.58 -70.54
C ARG A 211 19.45 -46.92 -69.38
N LYS A 212 20.79 -46.98 -69.36
CA LYS A 212 21.60 -46.33 -68.31
C LYS A 212 21.58 -44.80 -68.41
N GLU A 213 21.48 -44.25 -69.61
CA GLU A 213 21.32 -42.81 -69.82
C GLU A 213 19.93 -42.34 -69.38
N GLU A 214 18.87 -43.04 -69.78
CA GLU A 214 17.49 -42.80 -69.32
C GLU A 214 17.37 -42.89 -67.79
N GLU A 215 18.01 -43.89 -67.15
CA GLU A 215 18.01 -44.01 -65.69
C GLU A 215 18.76 -42.86 -65.00
N ARG A 216 19.84 -42.36 -65.60
CA ARG A 216 20.57 -41.18 -65.08
C ARG A 216 19.77 -39.91 -65.23
N GLU A 217 19.07 -39.74 -66.35
CA GLU A 217 18.18 -38.60 -66.59
C GLU A 217 16.98 -38.64 -65.64
N ALA A 218 16.37 -39.81 -65.44
CA ALA A 218 15.30 -40.00 -64.45
C ALA A 218 15.77 -39.67 -63.02
N ARG A 219 16.98 -40.09 -62.63
CA ARG A 219 17.56 -39.74 -61.32
C ARG A 219 17.83 -38.24 -61.18
N ARG A 220 18.27 -37.56 -62.24
CA ARG A 220 18.48 -36.10 -62.22
C ARG A 220 17.15 -35.36 -62.13
N HIS A 221 16.13 -35.79 -62.87
CA HIS A 221 14.79 -35.23 -62.77
C HIS A 221 14.21 -35.39 -61.37
N ALA A 222 14.29 -36.60 -60.78
CA ALA A 222 13.84 -36.83 -59.41
C ALA A 222 14.60 -35.99 -58.37
N GLN A 223 15.90 -35.74 -58.58
CA GLN A 223 16.68 -34.84 -57.72
C GLN A 223 16.23 -33.38 -57.85
N MET A 224 15.96 -32.91 -59.07
CA MET A 224 15.45 -31.56 -59.28
C MET A 224 14.05 -31.37 -58.69
N GLU A 225 13.16 -32.35 -58.85
CA GLU A 225 11.82 -32.32 -58.23
C GLU A 225 11.91 -32.26 -56.70
N MET A 226 12.76 -33.09 -56.08
CA MET A 226 13.01 -33.03 -54.64
C MET A 226 13.59 -31.69 -54.19
N ASP A 227 14.55 -31.13 -54.94
CA ASP A 227 15.13 -29.82 -54.63
C ASP A 227 14.10 -28.69 -54.79
N GLU A 228 13.20 -28.78 -55.76
CA GLU A 228 12.09 -27.84 -55.95
C GLU A 228 11.08 -27.94 -54.80
N GLU A 229 10.71 -29.14 -54.37
CA GLU A 229 9.84 -29.36 -53.21
C GLU A 229 10.48 -28.80 -51.92
N VAL A 230 11.78 -29.05 -51.71
CA VAL A 230 12.51 -28.51 -50.55
C VAL A 230 12.54 -26.98 -50.58
N ARG A 231 12.77 -26.36 -51.75
CA ARG A 231 12.72 -24.90 -51.89
C ARG A 231 11.33 -24.35 -51.62
N GLN A 232 10.28 -24.99 -52.14
CA GLN A 232 8.90 -24.58 -51.88
C GLN A 232 8.55 -24.69 -50.39
N PHE A 233 8.98 -25.76 -49.73
CA PHE A 233 8.80 -25.94 -48.29
C PHE A 233 9.54 -24.86 -47.50
N GLN A 234 10.78 -24.55 -47.85
CA GLN A 234 11.56 -23.47 -47.20
C GLN A 234 10.89 -22.11 -47.36
N VAL A 235 10.41 -21.77 -48.58
CA VAL A 235 9.68 -20.52 -48.82
C VAL A 235 8.39 -20.46 -48.01
N ALA A 236 7.64 -21.56 -47.93
CA ALA A 236 6.41 -21.65 -47.14
C ALA A 236 6.68 -21.51 -45.62
N GLU A 237 7.73 -22.16 -45.10
CA GLU A 237 8.17 -22.02 -43.71
C GLU A 237 8.62 -20.59 -43.39
N GLU A 238 9.41 -19.96 -44.27
CA GLU A 238 9.81 -18.56 -44.10
C GLU A 238 8.61 -17.60 -44.12
N ALA A 239 7.65 -17.83 -45.01
CA ALA A 239 6.41 -17.05 -45.06
C ALA A 239 5.60 -17.22 -43.76
N ARG A 240 5.49 -18.44 -43.24
CA ARG A 240 4.82 -18.73 -41.96
C ARG A 240 5.51 -18.05 -40.79
N LEU A 241 6.85 -18.08 -40.74
CA LEU A 241 7.63 -17.40 -39.70
C LEU A 241 7.51 -15.87 -39.79
N LYS A 242 7.50 -15.30 -41.00
CA LYS A 242 7.25 -13.86 -41.21
C LYS A 242 5.87 -13.46 -40.71
N ALA A 243 4.82 -14.19 -41.09
CA ALA A 243 3.45 -13.95 -40.62
C ALA A 243 3.34 -14.02 -39.09
N HIS A 244 4.02 -14.99 -38.47
CA HIS A 244 4.04 -15.09 -37.00
C HIS A 244 4.76 -13.91 -36.34
N ARG A 245 5.85 -13.42 -36.93
CA ARG A 245 6.57 -12.23 -36.44
C ARG A 245 5.72 -10.96 -36.56
N GLU A 246 4.97 -10.80 -37.65
CA GLU A 246 4.04 -9.69 -37.87
C GLU A 246 2.84 -9.74 -36.91
N ALA A 247 2.30 -10.94 -36.66
CA ALA A 247 1.27 -11.13 -35.64
C ALA A 247 1.80 -10.77 -34.24
N GLN A 248 3.03 -11.16 -33.90
CA GLN A 248 3.65 -10.77 -32.63
C GLN A 248 3.96 -9.27 -32.53
N SER A 249 4.40 -8.63 -33.61
CA SER A 249 4.70 -7.20 -33.62
C SER A 249 3.43 -6.36 -33.47
N SER A 250 2.34 -6.76 -34.14
CA SER A 250 1.02 -6.12 -33.99
C SER A 250 0.44 -6.31 -32.58
N LEU A 251 0.62 -7.48 -31.97
CA LEU A 251 0.22 -7.71 -30.58
C LEU A 251 1.00 -6.79 -29.62
N ARG A 252 2.32 -6.64 -29.84
CA ARG A 252 3.17 -5.75 -29.04
C ARG A 252 2.77 -4.29 -29.20
N SER A 253 2.48 -3.83 -30.42
CA SER A 253 2.03 -2.45 -30.65
C SER A 253 0.67 -2.17 -30.02
N PHE A 254 -0.25 -3.14 -30.05
CA PHE A 254 -1.54 -3.05 -29.37
C PHE A 254 -1.37 -2.90 -27.85
N TYR A 255 -0.58 -3.76 -27.21
CA TYR A 255 -0.33 -3.65 -25.77
C TYR A 255 0.44 -2.36 -25.40
N ALA A 256 1.38 -1.92 -26.25
CA ALA A 256 2.04 -0.64 -26.06
C ALA A 256 1.04 0.53 -26.10
N GLY A 257 0.06 0.48 -27.02
CA GLY A 257 -1.04 1.44 -27.09
C GLY A 257 -1.88 1.45 -25.81
N GLN A 258 -2.28 0.28 -25.29
CA GLN A 258 -3.03 0.18 -24.04
C GLN A 258 -2.27 0.76 -22.84
N VAL A 259 -0.95 0.53 -22.77
CA VAL A 259 -0.11 1.10 -21.71
C VAL A 259 -0.04 2.62 -21.83
N GLN A 260 0.09 3.17 -23.04
CA GLN A 260 0.08 4.61 -23.27
C GLN A 260 -1.27 5.24 -22.89
N GLU A 261 -2.40 4.64 -23.28
CA GLU A 261 -3.72 5.12 -22.88
C GLU A 261 -3.92 5.13 -21.36
N LEU A 262 -3.46 4.08 -20.67
CA LEU A 262 -3.49 4.04 -19.20
C LEU A 262 -2.61 5.11 -18.57
N GLN A 263 -1.44 5.40 -19.14
CA GLN A 263 -0.58 6.48 -18.67
C GLN A 263 -1.23 7.86 -18.86
N VAL A 264 -1.85 8.10 -20.01
CA VAL A 264 -2.59 9.34 -20.28
C VAL A 264 -3.77 9.50 -19.32
N ARG A 265 -4.55 8.44 -19.08
CA ARG A 265 -5.65 8.48 -18.08
C ARG A 265 -5.13 8.80 -16.68
N LYS A 266 -4.03 8.18 -16.25
CA LYS A 266 -3.41 8.49 -14.96
C LYS A 266 -2.93 9.94 -14.86
N GLN A 267 -2.39 10.50 -15.93
CA GLN A 267 -2.00 11.91 -15.98
C GLN A 267 -3.24 12.82 -15.88
N GLN A 268 -4.29 12.53 -16.64
CA GLN A 268 -5.55 13.29 -16.59
C GLN A 268 -6.20 13.22 -15.20
N GLU A 269 -6.24 12.05 -14.56
CA GLU A 269 -6.74 11.90 -13.18
C GLU A 269 -5.89 12.69 -12.19
N ALA A 270 -4.56 12.71 -12.35
CA ALA A 270 -3.68 13.49 -11.49
C ALA A 270 -3.90 15.00 -11.68
N GLU A 271 -4.03 15.48 -12.92
CA GLU A 271 -4.36 16.88 -13.22
C GLU A 271 -5.73 17.27 -12.67
N GLN A 272 -6.74 16.41 -12.78
CA GLN A 272 -8.06 16.64 -12.21
C GLN A 272 -7.99 16.75 -10.69
N ARG A 273 -7.28 15.84 -10.01
CA ARG A 273 -7.09 15.93 -8.55
C ARG A 273 -6.38 17.21 -8.13
N MET A 274 -5.40 17.68 -8.90
CA MET A 274 -4.74 18.95 -8.62
C MET A 274 -5.69 20.13 -8.77
N ARG A 275 -6.50 20.16 -9.84
CA ARG A 275 -7.53 21.20 -10.04
C ARG A 275 -8.58 21.18 -8.93
N ASP A 276 -9.03 19.99 -8.53
CA ASP A 276 -10.00 19.84 -7.44
C ASP A 276 -9.41 20.33 -6.10
N HIS A 277 -8.16 19.99 -5.79
CA HIS A 277 -7.49 20.51 -4.61
C HIS A 277 -7.28 22.04 -4.64
N GLU A 278 -7.02 22.62 -5.80
CA GLU A 278 -6.95 24.08 -5.97
C GLU A 278 -8.32 24.73 -5.72
N LEU A 279 -9.39 24.15 -6.26
CA LEU A 279 -10.76 24.61 -6.03
C LEU A 279 -11.16 24.47 -4.55
N GLU A 280 -10.80 23.37 -3.88
CA GLU A 280 -11.02 23.18 -2.45
C GLU A 280 -10.28 24.24 -1.62
N ARG A 281 -9.02 24.53 -1.94
CA ARG A 281 -8.25 25.59 -1.27
C ARG A 281 -8.88 26.96 -1.44
N MET A 282 -9.35 27.27 -2.65
CA MET A 282 -10.04 28.53 -2.93
C MET A 282 -11.34 28.64 -2.13
N ARG A 283 -12.16 27.58 -2.10
CA ARG A 283 -13.39 27.51 -1.31
C ARG A 283 -13.14 27.70 0.18
N LEU A 284 -12.16 26.99 0.75
CA LEU A 284 -11.77 27.16 2.15
C LEU A 284 -11.33 28.61 2.44
N SER A 285 -10.57 29.23 1.54
CA SER A 285 -10.16 30.63 1.72
C SER A 285 -11.34 31.62 1.68
N GLU A 286 -12.37 31.32 0.87
CA GLU A 286 -13.59 32.13 0.80
C GLU A 286 -14.48 31.92 2.03
N GLU A 287 -14.58 30.69 2.52
CA GLU A 287 -15.27 30.36 3.76
C GLU A 287 -14.60 31.07 4.95
N ASP A 288 -13.28 30.98 5.08
CA ASP A 288 -12.51 31.70 6.10
C ASP A 288 -12.74 33.22 6.05
N ARG A 289 -12.79 33.81 4.84
CA ARG A 289 -13.08 35.24 4.68
C ARG A 289 -14.51 35.58 5.11
N ARG A 290 -15.48 34.73 4.78
CA ARG A 290 -16.89 34.91 5.20
C ARG A 290 -17.03 34.76 6.71
N GLU A 291 -16.34 33.80 7.31
CA GLU A 291 -16.33 33.61 8.76
C GLU A 291 -15.70 34.79 9.49
N ARG A 292 -14.55 35.30 9.02
CA ARG A 292 -13.93 36.52 9.55
C ARG A 292 -14.85 37.73 9.42
N ALA A 293 -15.49 37.91 8.27
CA ALA A 293 -16.44 39.01 8.08
C ALA A 293 -17.65 38.92 9.04
N LYS A 294 -18.19 37.71 9.27
CA LYS A 294 -19.25 37.48 10.26
C LYS A 294 -18.78 37.75 11.68
N ALA A 295 -17.58 37.28 12.04
CA ALA A 295 -16.99 37.52 13.35
C ALA A 295 -16.75 39.02 13.61
N ASP A 296 -16.24 39.74 12.63
CA ASP A 296 -16.03 41.19 12.70
C ASP A 296 -17.35 41.95 12.81
N HIS A 297 -18.39 41.51 12.09
CA HIS A 297 -19.74 42.09 12.21
C HIS A 297 -20.29 41.92 13.64
N LEU A 298 -20.26 40.69 14.16
CA LEU A 298 -20.70 40.39 15.53
C LEU A 298 -19.87 41.16 16.56
N ALA A 299 -18.56 41.33 16.34
CA ALA A 299 -17.69 42.13 17.21
C ALA A 299 -18.09 43.61 17.21
N ARG A 300 -18.43 44.19 16.05
CA ARG A 300 -18.92 45.57 15.94
C ARG A 300 -20.29 45.74 16.61
N GLU A 301 -21.21 44.79 16.43
CA GLU A 301 -22.52 44.82 17.10
C GLU A 301 -22.36 44.73 18.62
N ASN A 302 -21.53 43.81 19.12
CA ASN A 302 -21.24 43.69 20.55
C ASN A 302 -20.57 44.96 21.11
N ALA A 303 -19.66 45.59 20.36
CA ALA A 303 -19.05 46.85 20.76
C ALA A 303 -20.10 47.97 20.84
N ALA A 304 -20.97 48.09 19.83
CA ALA A 304 -22.07 49.06 19.84
C ALA A 304 -23.05 48.83 21.01
N GLN A 305 -23.39 47.58 21.31
CA GLN A 305 -24.23 47.23 22.46
C GLN A 305 -23.55 47.61 23.79
N ARG A 306 -22.25 47.35 23.95
CA ARG A 306 -21.50 47.75 25.15
C ARG A 306 -21.45 49.26 25.30
N GLU A 307 -21.25 50.01 24.21
CA GLU A 307 -21.31 51.47 24.25
C GLU A 307 -22.71 51.97 24.63
N HIS A 308 -23.76 51.37 24.08
CA HIS A 308 -25.14 51.71 24.43
C HIS A 308 -25.42 51.46 25.92
N ILE A 309 -25.04 50.29 26.45
CA ILE A 309 -25.18 49.96 27.87
C ILE A 309 -24.37 50.94 28.73
N LYS A 310 -23.14 51.27 28.32
CA LYS A 310 -22.31 52.24 29.04
C LYS A 310 -22.97 53.62 29.10
N ARG A 311 -23.50 54.11 27.97
CA ARG A 311 -24.23 55.40 27.93
C ARG A 311 -25.46 55.36 28.82
N ALA A 312 -26.27 54.29 28.74
CA ALA A 312 -27.46 54.12 29.58
C ALA A 312 -27.13 54.05 31.08
N LEU A 313 -26.01 53.43 31.45
CA LEU A 313 -25.55 53.36 32.83
C LEU A 313 -25.08 54.73 33.33
N MET A 314 -24.34 55.49 32.50
CA MET A 314 -23.92 56.85 32.84
C MET A 314 -25.14 57.76 33.02
N THR A 315 -26.12 57.72 32.11
CA THR A 315 -27.35 58.52 32.25
C THR A 315 -28.13 58.14 33.51
N ALA A 316 -28.26 56.86 33.83
CA ALA A 316 -28.92 56.42 35.06
C ALA A 316 -28.16 56.85 36.33
N MET A 317 -26.83 56.91 36.28
CA MET A 317 -26.01 57.41 37.39
C MET A 317 -26.18 58.93 37.57
N ASP A 318 -26.24 59.68 36.47
CA ASP A 318 -26.47 61.12 36.48
C ASP A 318 -27.89 61.45 36.98
N GLU A 319 -28.90 60.70 36.54
CA GLU A 319 -30.28 60.82 37.05
C GLU A 319 -30.36 60.51 38.55
N LYS A 320 -29.67 59.47 39.02
CA LYS A 320 -29.61 59.14 40.45
C LYS A 320 -28.88 60.21 41.25
N ALA A 321 -27.82 60.80 40.71
CA ALA A 321 -27.10 61.90 41.34
C ALA A 321 -27.99 63.15 41.42
N ALA A 322 -28.71 63.49 40.35
CA ALA A 322 -29.66 64.59 40.31
C ALA A 322 -30.82 64.38 41.30
N ALA A 323 -31.38 63.18 41.37
CA ALA A 323 -32.45 62.85 42.33
C ALA A 323 -31.96 62.98 43.79
N LYS A 324 -30.72 62.54 44.09
CA LYS A 324 -30.12 62.73 45.41
C LYS A 324 -29.88 64.20 45.72
N ALA A 325 -29.39 64.98 44.76
CA ALA A 325 -29.20 66.41 44.93
C ALA A 325 -30.53 67.13 45.22
N ALA A 326 -31.59 66.79 44.48
CA ALA A 326 -32.93 67.30 44.73
C ALA A 326 -33.44 66.94 46.14
N ALA A 327 -33.25 65.68 46.58
CA ALA A 327 -33.63 65.27 47.93
C ALA A 327 -32.86 66.05 49.02
N VAL A 328 -31.55 66.27 48.85
CA VAL A 328 -30.76 67.08 49.77
C VAL A 328 -31.23 68.54 49.79
N GLU A 329 -31.58 69.11 48.63
CA GLU A 329 -32.13 70.47 48.58
C GLU A 329 -33.47 70.58 49.31
N GLU A 330 -34.36 69.59 49.17
CA GLU A 330 -35.62 69.52 49.90
C GLU A 330 -35.40 69.39 51.41
N GLU A 331 -34.50 68.52 51.84
CA GLU A 331 -34.09 68.40 53.25
C GLU A 331 -33.52 69.72 53.79
N MET A 332 -32.68 70.41 53.00
CA MET A 332 -32.13 71.71 53.38
C MET A 332 -33.20 72.79 53.49
N ARG A 333 -34.21 72.78 52.61
CA ARG A 333 -35.38 73.69 52.72
C ARG A 333 -36.18 73.38 53.98
N TYR A 334 -36.49 72.11 54.23
CA TYR A 334 -37.20 71.67 55.42
C TYR A 334 -36.44 72.07 56.70
N ASN A 335 -35.14 71.81 56.77
CA ASN A 335 -34.29 72.17 57.91
C ASN A 335 -34.25 73.68 58.13
N ARG A 336 -34.17 74.50 57.07
CA ARG A 336 -34.25 75.97 57.17
C ARG A 336 -35.59 76.43 57.72
N GLU A 337 -36.69 75.84 57.27
CA GLU A 337 -38.02 76.15 57.79
C GLU A 337 -38.18 75.72 59.25
N TYR A 338 -37.63 74.57 59.62
CA TYR A 338 -37.63 74.07 60.98
C TYR A 338 -36.82 74.97 61.92
N ILE A 339 -35.60 75.36 61.53
CA ILE A 339 -34.77 76.30 62.29
C ILE A 339 -35.50 77.64 62.46
N LYS A 340 -36.12 78.18 61.40
CA LYS A 340 -36.91 79.42 61.51
C LYS A 340 -38.06 79.30 62.52
N LYS A 341 -38.75 78.15 62.58
CA LYS A 341 -39.80 77.90 63.58
C LYS A 341 -39.23 77.82 64.99
N MET A 342 -38.13 77.10 65.17
CA MET A 342 -37.43 76.99 66.45
C MET A 342 -36.91 78.35 66.93
N ASP A 343 -36.31 79.14 66.05
CA ASP A 343 -35.85 80.51 66.36
C ASP A 343 -37.01 81.44 66.72
N ALA A 344 -38.15 81.31 66.03
CA ALA A 344 -39.35 82.08 66.35
C ALA A 344 -39.92 81.69 67.73
N ASP A 345 -39.96 80.40 68.04
CA ASP A 345 -40.39 79.88 69.35
C ASP A 345 -39.41 80.29 70.46
N GLU A 346 -38.11 80.23 70.21
CA GLU A 346 -37.08 80.72 71.13
C GLU A 346 -37.15 82.23 71.32
N ALA A 347 -37.37 83.01 70.26
CA ALA A 347 -37.58 84.44 70.36
C ALA A 347 -38.83 84.77 71.17
N ALA A 348 -39.94 84.03 70.96
CA ALA A 348 -41.15 84.17 71.75
C ALA A 348 -40.93 83.83 73.22
N ARG A 349 -40.18 82.74 73.51
CA ARG A 349 -39.78 82.37 74.88
C ARG A 349 -38.89 83.44 75.51
N LYS A 350 -37.86 83.93 74.80
CA LYS A 350 -36.98 85.01 75.26
C LYS A 350 -37.78 86.27 75.54
N GLN A 351 -38.69 86.68 74.66
CA GLN A 351 -39.58 87.81 74.89
C GLN A 351 -40.52 87.60 76.09
N ALA A 352 -41.03 86.38 76.31
CA ALA A 352 -41.83 86.07 77.49
C ALA A 352 -40.99 86.13 78.78
N VAL A 353 -39.76 85.64 78.74
CA VAL A 353 -38.80 85.72 79.84
C VAL A 353 -38.40 87.16 80.11
N THR A 354 -38.08 87.97 79.10
CA THR A 354 -37.76 89.40 79.29
C THR A 354 -38.97 90.15 79.82
N LYS A 355 -40.18 89.94 79.30
CA LYS A 355 -41.41 90.52 79.89
C LYS A 355 -41.61 90.09 81.34
N ARG A 356 -41.30 88.84 81.69
CA ARG A 356 -41.35 88.34 83.07
C ARG A 356 -40.25 88.97 83.92
N GLN A 357 -39.03 89.10 83.41
CA GLN A 357 -37.90 89.73 84.08
C GLN A 357 -38.11 91.23 84.26
N GLU A 358 -38.70 91.94 83.30
CA GLU A 358 -39.11 93.33 83.42
C GLU A 358 -40.23 93.50 84.44
N ARG A 359 -41.22 92.59 84.47
CA ARG A 359 -42.23 92.57 85.54
C ARG A 359 -41.60 92.31 86.91
N MET A 360 -40.69 91.35 87.00
CA MET A 360 -39.97 91.06 88.24
C MET A 360 -39.06 92.23 88.62
N ARG A 361 -38.34 92.83 87.68
CA ARG A 361 -37.47 94.00 87.87
C ARG A 361 -38.27 95.21 88.32
N LEU A 362 -39.43 95.51 87.71
CA LEU A 362 -40.33 96.57 88.18
C LEU A 362 -40.92 96.26 89.58
N ALA A 363 -41.12 94.99 89.93
CA ALA A 363 -41.49 94.57 91.28
C ALA A 363 -40.31 94.65 92.28
N PHE A 364 -39.09 94.38 91.82
CA PHE A 364 -37.83 94.42 92.57
C PHE A 364 -37.35 95.86 92.80
N GLU A 365 -37.48 96.74 91.81
CA GLU A 365 -37.26 98.20 91.90
C GLU A 365 -38.29 98.85 92.84
N ARG A 366 -39.53 98.33 92.88
CA ARG A 366 -40.51 98.67 93.93
C ARG A 366 -40.15 98.13 95.32
N GLY A 367 -39.28 97.11 95.40
CA GLY A 367 -38.95 96.38 96.62
C GLY A 367 -37.54 96.61 97.17
N GLY A 368 -36.73 97.51 96.59
CA GLY A 368 -35.37 97.82 97.08
C GLY A 368 -34.33 96.73 96.79
N GLY A 369 -34.30 96.22 95.56
CA GLY A 369 -33.59 95.00 95.18
C GLY A 369 -32.14 95.12 94.65
N GLU A 370 -31.36 96.12 95.06
CA GLU A 370 -29.93 96.19 94.64
C GLU A 370 -29.01 95.22 95.41
N ALA A 371 -29.48 94.63 96.52
CA ALA A 371 -28.62 93.82 97.41
C ALA A 371 -28.43 92.34 96.98
N LEU A 372 -29.20 91.82 96.01
CA LEU A 372 -29.18 90.37 95.64
C LEU A 372 -28.35 90.03 94.39
N GLN A 373 -27.93 91.04 93.61
CA GLN A 373 -27.16 90.85 92.37
C GLN A 373 -25.76 90.27 92.60
N ALA A 374 -25.11 90.58 93.72
CA ALA A 374 -23.77 90.08 94.02
C ALA A 374 -23.70 88.55 94.27
N SER A 375 -24.81 87.91 94.70
CA SER A 375 -24.81 86.46 94.99
C SER A 375 -24.99 85.57 93.75
N LEU A 376 -25.59 86.11 92.68
CA LEU A 376 -25.84 85.37 91.44
C LEU A 376 -24.59 85.31 90.55
N GLU A 377 -23.77 86.36 90.56
CA GLU A 377 -22.49 86.39 89.84
C GLU A 377 -21.48 85.36 90.36
N GLU A 378 -21.55 85.00 91.65
CA GLU A 378 -20.75 83.89 92.21
C GLU A 378 -21.26 82.50 91.77
N GLN A 379 -22.56 82.33 91.56
CA GLN A 379 -23.12 81.07 91.06
C GLN A 379 -22.78 80.83 89.58
N GLU A 380 -22.80 81.86 88.74
CA GLU A 380 -22.46 81.75 87.31
C GLU A 380 -21.00 81.30 87.09
N ARG A 381 -20.08 81.74 87.95
CA ARG A 381 -18.67 81.31 87.89
C ARG A 381 -18.49 79.82 88.23
N LEU A 382 -19.28 79.30 89.18
CA LEU A 382 -19.24 77.89 89.55
C LEU A 382 -19.88 77.00 88.47
N GLU A 383 -20.90 77.49 87.78
CA GLU A 383 -21.55 76.78 86.68
C GLU A 383 -20.68 76.77 85.41
N ALA A 384 -20.00 77.87 85.09
CA ALA A 384 -19.03 77.93 83.99
C ALA A 384 -17.88 76.93 84.19
N ALA A 385 -17.39 76.77 85.43
CA ALA A 385 -16.36 75.79 85.76
C ALA A 385 -16.85 74.33 85.63
N ARG A 386 -18.13 74.07 85.92
CA ARG A 386 -18.75 72.74 85.71
C ARG A 386 -18.96 72.44 84.22
N ALA A 387 -19.36 73.43 83.43
CA ALA A 387 -19.51 73.30 81.98
C ALA A 387 -18.18 73.00 81.28
N ALA A 388 -17.10 73.66 81.70
CA ALA A 388 -15.76 73.40 81.15
C ALA A 388 -15.26 71.97 81.43
N ARG A 389 -15.55 71.41 82.62
CA ARG A 389 -15.20 70.02 82.95
C ARG A 389 -15.99 69.01 82.12
N LEU A 390 -17.28 69.25 81.93
CA LEU A 390 -18.12 68.38 81.09
C LEU A 390 -17.70 68.44 79.61
N ALA A 391 -17.28 69.59 79.09
CA ALA A 391 -16.75 69.71 77.73
C ALA A 391 -15.46 68.88 77.55
N ALA A 392 -14.51 68.98 78.50
CA ALA A 392 -13.28 68.21 78.47
C ALA A 392 -13.51 66.69 78.56
N GLU A 393 -14.51 66.24 79.32
CA GLU A 393 -14.90 64.82 79.37
C GLU A 393 -15.50 64.31 78.06
N VAL A 394 -16.25 65.15 77.35
CA VAL A 394 -16.83 64.80 76.04
C VAL A 394 -15.73 64.70 74.99
N GLU A 395 -14.77 65.64 74.97
CA GLU A 395 -13.61 65.59 74.07
C GLU A 395 -12.72 64.37 74.33
N ALA A 396 -12.51 63.99 75.59
CA ALA A 396 -11.77 62.76 75.91
C ALA A 396 -12.50 61.50 75.39
N LYS A 397 -13.83 61.46 75.50
CA LYS A 397 -14.66 60.34 75.01
C LYS A 397 -14.70 60.26 73.48
N THR A 398 -14.67 61.39 72.76
CA THR A 398 -14.63 61.38 71.29
C THR A 398 -13.28 60.90 70.79
N LEU A 399 -12.17 61.34 71.38
CA LEU A 399 -10.83 60.88 71.02
C LEU A 399 -10.64 59.38 71.28
N GLU A 400 -11.21 58.84 72.37
CA GLU A 400 -11.18 57.40 72.64
C GLU A 400 -12.00 56.59 71.63
N ARG A 401 -13.17 57.11 71.21
CA ARG A 401 -13.99 56.50 70.15
C ARG A 401 -13.27 56.49 68.81
N GLU A 402 -12.64 57.60 68.43
CA GLU A 402 -11.87 57.70 67.19
C GLU A 402 -10.69 56.72 67.17
N ARG A 403 -9.98 56.57 68.30
CA ARG A 403 -8.89 55.59 68.42
C ARG A 403 -9.41 54.16 68.21
N ARG A 404 -10.51 53.79 68.86
CA ARG A 404 -11.13 52.45 68.69
C ARG A 404 -11.61 52.23 67.26
N GLU A 405 -12.12 53.24 66.59
CA GLU A 405 -12.55 53.14 65.19
C GLU A 405 -11.37 52.96 64.24
N ARG A 406 -10.26 53.68 64.44
CA ARG A 406 -9.01 53.48 63.68
C ARG A 406 -8.45 52.08 63.87
N GLU A 407 -8.46 51.56 65.10
CA GLU A 407 -8.02 50.20 65.39
C GLU A 407 -8.92 49.14 64.72
N ARG A 408 -10.24 49.36 64.69
CA ARG A 408 -11.19 48.49 63.95
C ARG A 408 -10.93 48.52 62.45
N ARG A 409 -10.75 49.70 61.86
CA ARG A 409 -10.44 49.84 60.43
C ARG A 409 -9.12 49.15 60.07
N LYS A 410 -8.11 49.28 60.93
CA LYS A 410 -6.83 48.58 60.74
C LYS A 410 -7.01 47.07 60.79
N LYS A 411 -7.73 46.53 61.78
CA LYS A 411 -8.03 45.09 61.86
C LYS A 411 -8.78 44.58 60.63
N MET A 412 -9.83 45.30 60.19
CA MET A 412 -10.56 44.93 58.97
C MET A 412 -9.68 44.93 57.72
N ALA A 413 -8.73 45.87 57.62
CA ALA A 413 -7.78 45.89 56.51
C ALA A 413 -6.78 44.72 56.56
N ASP A 414 -6.27 44.40 57.76
CA ASP A 414 -5.35 43.28 57.96
C ASP A 414 -6.04 41.93 57.68
N ASP A 415 -7.31 41.77 58.10
CA ASP A 415 -8.11 40.57 57.84
C ASP A 415 -8.45 40.43 56.35
N ALA A 416 -8.78 41.53 55.67
CA ALA A 416 -9.00 41.53 54.22
C ALA A 416 -7.74 41.19 53.42
N LEU A 417 -6.55 41.63 53.88
CA LEU A 417 -5.28 41.26 53.25
C LEU A 417 -4.99 39.76 53.43
N ARG A 418 -5.22 39.21 54.62
CA ARG A 418 -5.09 37.76 54.85
C ARG A 418 -6.05 36.94 53.99
N GLU A 419 -7.30 37.38 53.87
CA GLU A 419 -8.28 36.70 53.02
C GLU A 419 -7.87 36.71 51.55
N LEU A 420 -7.30 37.82 51.05
CA LEU A 420 -6.76 37.88 49.69
C LEU A 420 -5.55 36.96 49.51
N ASP A 421 -4.64 36.90 50.47
CA ASP A 421 -3.48 35.99 50.43
C ASP A 421 -3.94 34.51 50.42
N ASP A 422 -4.93 34.15 51.23
CA ASP A 422 -5.53 32.81 51.25
C ASP A 422 -6.22 32.47 49.92
N GLN A 423 -6.93 33.42 49.30
CA GLN A 423 -7.54 33.25 47.98
C GLN A 423 -6.50 33.08 46.87
N VAL A 424 -5.38 33.80 46.93
CA VAL A 424 -4.26 33.66 45.99
C VAL A 424 -3.61 32.29 46.18
N ALA A 425 -3.33 31.89 47.42
CA ALA A 425 -2.76 30.58 47.73
C ALA A 425 -3.66 29.43 47.28
N ALA A 426 -4.97 29.52 47.48
CA ALA A 426 -5.95 28.53 47.00
C ALA A 426 -5.95 28.43 45.46
N ARG A 427 -5.96 29.56 44.75
CA ARG A 427 -5.89 29.57 43.28
C ARG A 427 -4.57 29.04 42.74
N GLU A 428 -3.46 29.29 43.42
CA GLU A 428 -2.17 28.72 43.04
C GLU A 428 -2.14 27.20 43.28
N ALA A 429 -2.72 26.71 44.38
CA ALA A 429 -2.84 25.29 44.66
C ALA A 429 -3.70 24.57 43.61
N GLU A 430 -4.83 25.16 43.21
CA GLU A 430 -5.68 24.65 42.13
C GLU A 430 -4.93 24.59 40.80
N ARG A 431 -4.14 25.63 40.47
CA ARG A 431 -3.34 25.65 39.24
C ARG A 431 -2.24 24.58 39.25
N ARG A 432 -1.59 24.36 40.39
CA ARG A 432 -0.58 23.30 40.54
C ARG A 432 -1.21 21.91 40.43
N ALA A 433 -2.35 21.68 41.10
CA ALA A 433 -3.10 20.43 40.98
C ALA A 433 -3.55 20.15 39.54
N ALA A 434 -4.07 21.17 38.84
CA ALA A 434 -4.46 21.04 37.43
C ALA A 434 -3.26 20.75 36.51
N ALA A 435 -2.10 21.35 36.77
CA ALA A 435 -0.88 21.07 36.03
C ALA A 435 -0.37 19.63 36.27
N GLU A 436 -0.41 19.15 37.51
CA GLU A 436 -0.04 17.77 37.86
C GLU A 436 -1.00 16.74 37.22
N GLU A 437 -2.31 17.01 37.20
CA GLU A 437 -3.28 16.16 36.49
C GLU A 437 -3.05 16.15 34.97
N GLU A 438 -2.70 17.29 34.37
CA GLU A 438 -2.37 17.36 32.95
C GLU A 438 -1.09 16.58 32.63
N GLU A 439 -0.07 16.67 33.48
CA GLU A 439 1.16 15.88 33.34
C GLU A 439 0.89 14.38 33.47
N ARG A 440 0.05 13.96 34.43
CA ARG A 440 -0.36 12.55 34.55
C ARG A 440 -1.08 12.07 33.30
N ARG A 441 -2.03 12.85 32.76
CA ARG A 441 -2.72 12.51 31.49
C ARG A 441 -1.75 12.42 30.32
N ARG A 442 -0.73 13.29 30.25
CA ARG A 442 0.32 13.21 29.23
C ARG A 442 1.21 11.97 29.40
N GLN A 443 1.50 11.57 30.63
CA GLN A 443 2.25 10.33 30.92
C GLN A 443 1.44 9.10 30.52
N GLU A 444 0.17 9.01 30.94
CA GLU A 444 -0.75 7.93 30.55
C GLU A 444 -0.92 7.84 29.03
N ALA A 445 -1.03 8.98 28.34
CA ALA A 445 -1.10 9.01 26.88
C ALA A 445 0.18 8.49 26.21
N ARG A 446 1.36 8.82 26.76
CA ARG A 446 2.65 8.32 26.26
C ARG A 446 2.82 6.83 26.51
N GLU A 447 2.38 6.34 27.67
CA GLU A 447 2.40 4.92 27.99
C GLU A 447 1.45 4.14 27.07
N ALA A 448 0.22 4.62 26.87
CA ALA A 448 -0.73 4.02 25.95
C ALA A 448 -0.23 4.02 24.49
N GLU A 449 0.45 5.08 24.05
CA GLU A 449 1.08 5.12 22.73
C GLU A 449 2.23 4.11 22.60
N ALA A 450 3.07 4.00 23.64
CA ALA A 450 4.15 3.03 23.69
C ALA A 450 3.63 1.58 23.68
N GLU A 451 2.55 1.29 24.40
CA GLU A 451 1.89 -0.02 24.39
C GLU A 451 1.28 -0.32 23.02
N ALA A 452 0.58 0.62 22.40
CA ALA A 452 0.03 0.46 21.06
C ALA A 452 1.13 0.22 20.02
N ARG A 453 2.28 0.87 20.16
CA ARG A 453 3.45 0.63 19.31
C ARG A 453 4.02 -0.77 19.52
N ARG A 454 4.18 -1.23 20.77
CA ARG A 454 4.62 -2.60 21.09
C ARG A 454 3.67 -3.65 20.51
N GLN A 455 2.36 -3.44 20.59
CA GLN A 455 1.35 -4.32 19.99
C GLN A 455 1.49 -4.38 18.47
N ARG A 456 1.64 -3.24 17.78
CA ARG A 456 1.86 -3.20 16.33
C ARG A 456 3.16 -3.88 15.90
N GLU A 457 4.23 -3.73 16.69
CA GLU A 457 5.50 -4.41 16.43
C GLU A 457 5.38 -5.92 16.65
N ALA A 458 4.68 -6.37 17.69
CA ALA A 458 4.37 -7.78 17.94
C ALA A 458 3.50 -8.38 16.82
N GLU A 459 2.46 -7.69 16.37
CA GLU A 459 1.64 -8.12 15.23
C GLU A 459 2.44 -8.22 13.94
N LYS A 460 3.33 -7.25 13.65
CA LYS A 460 4.23 -7.31 12.50
C LYS A 460 5.19 -8.49 12.60
N ALA A 461 5.74 -8.76 13.78
CA ALA A 461 6.59 -9.91 14.02
C ALA A 461 5.83 -11.23 13.83
N ALA A 462 4.60 -11.33 14.36
CA ALA A 462 3.73 -12.49 14.18
C ALA A 462 3.38 -12.72 12.70
N ARG A 463 3.05 -11.66 11.95
CA ARG A 463 2.82 -11.75 10.50
C ARG A 463 4.07 -12.22 9.74
N ARG A 464 5.25 -11.75 10.12
CA ARG A 464 6.52 -12.22 9.52
C ARG A 464 6.78 -13.70 9.81
N ARG A 465 6.51 -14.17 11.03
CA ARG A 465 6.60 -15.58 11.39
C ARG A 465 5.60 -16.42 10.59
N ALA A 466 4.34 -16.02 10.52
CA ALA A 466 3.33 -16.70 9.73
C ALA A 466 3.67 -16.73 8.22
N GLN A 467 4.25 -15.67 7.67
CA GLN A 467 4.73 -15.67 6.28
C GLN A 467 5.95 -16.57 6.07
N ALA A 468 6.85 -16.66 7.06
CA ALA A 468 7.99 -17.57 7.00
C ALA A 468 7.52 -19.03 7.04
N GLU A 469 6.62 -19.36 7.98
CA GLU A 469 5.98 -20.68 8.10
C GLU A 469 5.21 -21.05 6.81
N ALA A 470 4.46 -20.11 6.21
CA ALA A 470 3.76 -20.36 4.95
C ALA A 470 4.72 -20.65 3.79
N ARG A 471 5.86 -19.95 3.72
CA ARG A 471 6.90 -20.22 2.70
C ARG A 471 7.59 -21.55 2.94
N GLU A 472 7.82 -21.91 4.21
CA GLU A 472 8.39 -23.21 4.57
C GLU A 472 7.43 -24.35 4.21
N ALA A 473 6.14 -24.19 4.49
CA ALA A 473 5.09 -25.12 4.08
C ALA A 473 5.00 -25.26 2.55
N GLN A 474 5.09 -24.16 1.79
CA GLN A 474 5.14 -24.21 0.33
C GLN A 474 6.39 -24.95 -0.20
N LYS A 475 7.55 -24.72 0.41
CA LYS A 475 8.78 -25.46 0.06
C LYS A 475 8.65 -26.95 0.38
N ALA A 476 8.07 -27.30 1.53
CA ALA A 476 7.81 -28.68 1.91
C ALA A 476 6.83 -29.36 0.93
N ALA A 477 5.73 -28.68 0.56
CA ALA A 477 4.77 -29.17 -0.41
C ALA A 477 5.40 -29.39 -1.80
N MET A 478 6.22 -28.46 -2.28
CA MET A 478 6.97 -28.63 -3.52
C MET A 478 7.97 -29.80 -3.44
N ALA A 479 8.66 -29.95 -2.30
CA ALA A 479 9.57 -31.08 -2.09
C ALA A 479 8.82 -32.42 -2.07
N GLU A 480 7.63 -32.47 -1.47
CA GLU A 480 6.76 -33.66 -1.53
C GLU A 480 6.24 -33.92 -2.94
N GLU A 481 5.85 -32.90 -3.71
CA GLU A 481 5.46 -33.07 -5.12
C GLU A 481 6.64 -33.56 -5.97
N HIS A 482 7.84 -33.00 -5.78
CA HIS A 482 9.04 -33.48 -6.46
C HIS A 482 9.35 -34.93 -6.09
N ARG A 483 9.18 -35.31 -4.81
CA ARG A 483 9.33 -36.68 -4.34
C ARG A 483 8.28 -37.62 -4.95
N ARG A 484 7.01 -37.18 -5.02
CA ARG A 484 5.93 -37.93 -5.66
C ARG A 484 6.20 -38.12 -7.15
N ARG A 485 6.52 -37.07 -7.89
CA ARG A 485 6.90 -37.14 -9.31
C ARG A 485 8.12 -38.04 -9.52
N TYR A 486 9.14 -37.90 -8.67
CA TYR A 486 10.31 -38.77 -8.73
C TYR A 486 9.93 -40.24 -8.54
N ASN A 487 9.08 -40.56 -7.57
CA ASN A 487 8.56 -41.92 -7.37
C ASN A 487 7.70 -42.38 -8.55
N GLU A 488 6.82 -41.54 -9.09
CA GLU A 488 6.00 -41.81 -10.28
C GLU A 488 6.84 -42.04 -11.55
N TYR A 489 8.00 -41.40 -11.69
CA TYR A 489 8.94 -41.66 -12.78
C TYR A 489 9.81 -42.89 -12.52
N ARG A 490 10.14 -43.16 -11.25
CA ARG A 490 10.97 -44.29 -10.83
C ARG A 490 10.21 -45.60 -10.85
N GLU A 491 8.95 -45.65 -10.42
CA GLU A 491 8.13 -46.87 -10.36
C GLU A 491 8.01 -47.57 -11.73
N PRO A 492 7.70 -46.87 -12.85
CA PRO A 492 7.69 -47.46 -14.18
C PRO A 492 9.09 -47.87 -14.65
N PHE A 493 10.15 -47.17 -14.22
CA PHE A 493 11.53 -47.55 -14.53
C PHE A 493 11.94 -48.81 -13.77
N GLU A 494 11.65 -48.93 -12.48
CA GLU A 494 11.91 -50.12 -11.69
C GLU A 494 11.06 -51.30 -12.14
N GLU A 495 9.80 -51.09 -12.53
CA GLU A 495 8.99 -52.12 -13.18
C GLU A 495 9.54 -52.54 -14.55
N ARG A 496 10.12 -51.60 -15.31
CA ARG A 496 10.82 -51.86 -16.58
C ARG A 496 12.17 -52.58 -16.42
N TYR A 497 12.85 -52.41 -15.30
CA TYR A 497 14.12 -53.09 -15.01
C TYR A 497 13.96 -54.34 -14.15
N LYS A 498 12.79 -54.56 -13.51
CA LYS A 498 12.45 -55.81 -12.82
C LYS A 498 12.51 -57.03 -13.73
N TRP A 499 12.13 -56.91 -15.01
CA TRP A 499 12.30 -57.99 -16.00
C TRP A 499 13.69 -58.07 -16.61
N LEU A 500 14.46 -56.97 -16.59
CA LEU A 500 15.87 -56.97 -17.04
C LEU A 500 16.83 -57.58 -16.01
N HIS A 501 16.45 -57.56 -14.72
CA HIS A 501 17.22 -58.15 -13.61
C HIS A 501 16.54 -59.36 -12.95
N ALA A 502 15.37 -59.80 -13.45
CA ALA A 502 14.87 -61.15 -13.19
C ALA A 502 15.79 -62.13 -13.92
N GLY A 503 16.93 -62.43 -13.30
CA GLY A 503 17.93 -63.33 -13.86
C GLY A 503 17.31 -64.70 -14.19
N PRO A 504 17.73 -65.34 -15.30
CA PRO A 504 17.43 -66.74 -15.54
C PRO A 504 18.28 -67.59 -14.59
N LEU A 505 17.90 -67.62 -13.31
CA LEU A 505 18.52 -68.46 -12.27
C LEU A 505 17.47 -69.37 -11.63
N SER A 506 16.69 -70.08 -12.46
CA SER A 506 15.88 -71.22 -12.01
C SER A 506 16.17 -72.52 -12.78
N GLY A 507 17.27 -72.58 -13.54
CA GLY A 507 17.61 -73.71 -14.40
C GLY A 507 18.78 -74.62 -13.95
N THR A 508 19.53 -74.27 -12.91
CA THR A 508 20.79 -74.97 -12.57
C THR A 508 20.92 -75.35 -11.09
N GLN A 509 19.85 -75.83 -10.47
CA GLN A 509 19.91 -76.54 -9.18
C GLN A 509 18.95 -77.73 -9.16
N ARG A 510 19.13 -78.68 -10.08
CA ARG A 510 18.48 -80.00 -10.02
C ARG A 510 19.37 -81.10 -10.60
N ALA A 511 20.64 -81.08 -10.24
CA ALA A 511 21.54 -82.23 -10.29
C ALA A 511 22.58 -81.99 -9.20
N PHE A 512 22.98 -83.02 -8.45
CA PHE A 512 23.87 -82.99 -7.27
C PHE A 512 23.22 -82.86 -5.88
N ASN A 513 22.08 -83.52 -5.64
CA ASN A 513 21.70 -83.98 -4.29
C ASN A 513 21.39 -85.47 -4.31
N ASN A 514 22.39 -86.27 -4.69
CA ASN A 514 22.35 -87.74 -4.64
C ASN A 514 23.59 -88.31 -3.93
N LEU A 515 24.04 -87.66 -2.85
CA LEU A 515 25.05 -88.22 -1.96
C LEU A 515 24.75 -87.80 -0.51
N ALA A 516 24.78 -88.81 0.37
CA ALA A 516 24.76 -88.75 1.84
C ALA A 516 23.39 -88.82 2.57
N VAL A 517 22.93 -90.06 2.69
CA VAL A 517 22.53 -90.80 3.92
C VAL A 517 21.46 -90.22 4.87
N PRO A 518 20.42 -91.03 5.22
CA PRO A 518 19.35 -90.68 6.14
C PRO A 518 19.68 -91.06 7.59
N GLU A 519 19.07 -90.33 8.52
CA GLU A 519 18.65 -90.68 9.90
C GLU A 519 18.59 -89.36 10.67
N GLY A 520 17.44 -88.72 10.78
CA GLY A 520 16.42 -89.15 11.71
C GLY A 520 16.46 -88.23 12.94
N LYS A 521 15.53 -87.28 12.99
CA LYS A 521 14.81 -86.80 14.19
C LYS A 521 15.67 -86.55 15.45
N ALA A 522 15.65 -85.42 16.11
CA ALA A 522 14.62 -84.41 16.26
C ALA A 522 15.13 -83.47 17.36
N ALA A 523 14.63 -82.23 17.32
CA ALA A 523 14.53 -81.34 18.47
C ALA A 523 15.84 -80.88 19.11
N VAL A 524 15.76 -79.72 19.77
CA VAL A 524 16.84 -79.11 20.55
C VAL A 524 17.90 -78.55 19.60
N LEU A 525 17.81 -77.30 19.16
CA LEU A 525 18.14 -76.15 19.99
C LEU A 525 17.39 -74.91 19.44
N ALA A 526 16.16 -74.73 19.89
CA ALA A 526 15.60 -73.40 20.02
C ALA A 526 16.08 -72.85 21.37
N SER A 527 17.14 -72.05 21.36
CA SER A 527 17.47 -71.03 22.38
C SER A 527 18.90 -70.55 22.17
N MET A 528 19.12 -69.24 22.25
CA MET A 528 20.37 -68.46 22.04
C MET A 528 20.52 -68.03 20.56
N ASP A 529 20.38 -66.77 20.17
CA ASP A 529 20.51 -65.49 20.89
C ASP A 529 19.74 -64.39 20.15
N LEU A 530 19.18 -63.43 20.91
CA LEU A 530 19.30 -61.99 20.62
C LEU A 530 19.35 -61.23 21.94
#